data_AF-A0AAE0YZ77-F1
#
_entry.id   AF-A0AAE0YZ77-F1
#
_cell.length_a   1.000
_cell.length_b   1.000
_cell.length_c   1.000
_cell.angle_alpha   90.00
_cell.angle_beta   90.00
_cell.angle_gamma   90.00
#
_symmetry.space_group_name_H-M   'P 1'
#
loop_
_entity.id
_entity.type
_entity.pdbx_description
1 polymer ?
#
loop_
_entity_poly.entity_id
_entity_poly.type
_entity_poly.pdbx_seq_one_letter_code
_entity_poly.pdbx_strand_id
1 'polypeptide(L)'
;MISKNELHSAKYHLVYANIANIGQLESKLRASNIDRSLPTLFLSECVLVYIDVEGTDKLLKWISDSFPTALFLNYEQINMTDAFGQVMIENLKARDCVLSGAAACANVSTQMNRFLNNGWSGGDCLDMSTVYKCLPQSDLQRIERIEMLDERELLDQLLSHYCLAWAYKDNIDLGLDTISIS
;
A
#
# COMPACT_ATOMS: atom_id res chain seq x y z
N MET A 1 -6.42 -14.58 28.34
CA MET A 1 -7.68 -15.03 27.69
C MET A 1 -7.52 -14.74 26.21
N ILE A 2 -7.58 -15.75 25.34
CA ILE A 2 -7.52 -15.55 23.88
C ILE A 2 -8.84 -14.89 23.46
N SER A 3 -8.76 -13.76 22.74
CA SER A 3 -9.93 -13.04 22.23
C SER A 3 -10.77 -13.95 21.32
N LYS A 4 -12.10 -13.92 21.44
CA LYS A 4 -13.01 -14.69 20.56
C LYS A 4 -12.96 -14.26 19.09
N ASN A 5 -12.35 -13.11 18.80
CA ASN A 5 -12.29 -12.52 17.46
C ASN A 5 -10.90 -12.62 16.83
N GLU A 6 -10.01 -13.45 17.38
CA GLU A 6 -8.64 -13.59 16.91
C GLU A 6 -8.31 -15.07 16.68
N LEU A 7 -7.45 -15.32 15.70
CA LEU A 7 -6.97 -16.66 15.39
C LEU A 7 -5.45 -16.67 15.55
N HIS A 8 -4.93 -17.63 16.28
CA HIS A 8 -3.50 -17.81 16.43
C HIS A 8 -3.15 -19.27 16.14
N SER A 9 -2.13 -19.46 15.30
CA SER A 9 -1.55 -20.75 14.96
C SER A 9 -0.02 -20.61 14.94
N ALA A 10 0.69 -21.70 14.64
CA ALA A 10 2.16 -21.67 14.61
C ALA A 10 2.74 -20.76 13.51
N LYS A 11 2.02 -20.53 12.41
CA LYS A 11 2.53 -19.79 11.23
C LYS A 11 1.60 -18.68 10.74
N TYR A 12 0.44 -18.52 11.36
CA TYR A 12 -0.58 -17.56 10.94
C TYR A 12 -1.31 -16.98 12.15
N HIS A 13 -1.46 -15.66 12.15
CA HIS A 13 -2.17 -14.90 13.16
C HIS A 13 -3.15 -13.95 12.49
N LEU A 14 -4.42 -14.02 12.87
CA LEU A 14 -5.44 -13.03 12.56
C LEU A 14 -5.72 -12.23 13.83
N VAL A 15 -5.46 -10.93 13.77
CA VAL A 15 -5.61 -10.02 14.92
C VAL A 15 -6.55 -8.88 14.59
N TYR A 16 -7.25 -8.40 15.61
CA TYR A 16 -8.02 -7.16 15.51
C TYR A 16 -7.21 -6.02 16.11
N ALA A 17 -6.86 -5.04 15.27
CA ALA A 17 -6.19 -3.82 15.70
C ALA A 17 -6.68 -2.63 14.88
N ASN A 18 -6.84 -1.49 15.53
CA ASN A 18 -6.87 -0.22 14.84
C ASN A 18 -5.43 0.12 14.44
N ILE A 19 -5.15 0.14 13.15
CA ILE A 19 -3.81 0.40 12.59
C ILE A 19 -3.29 1.82 12.88
N ALA A 20 -4.16 2.78 13.19
CA ALA A 20 -3.75 4.11 13.67
C ALA A 20 -3.32 4.10 15.15
N ASN A 21 -3.56 3.01 15.89
CA ASN A 21 -3.15 2.85 17.28
C ASN A 21 -1.88 1.99 17.38
N ILE A 22 -0.73 2.64 17.34
CA ILE A 22 0.59 1.99 17.39
C ILE A 22 0.78 1.13 18.65
N GLY A 23 0.29 1.57 19.81
CA GLY A 23 0.37 0.79 21.05
C GLY A 23 -0.40 -0.53 20.97
N GLN A 24 -1.57 -0.51 20.31
CA GLN A 24 -2.34 -1.72 20.06
C GLN A 24 -1.62 -2.65 19.09
N LEU A 25 -1.09 -2.12 17.98
CA LEU A 25 -0.32 -2.91 17.01
C LEU A 25 0.90 -3.58 17.66
N GLU A 26 1.70 -2.83 18.41
CA GLU A 26 2.85 -3.33 19.17
C GLU A 26 2.45 -4.50 20.08
N SER A 27 1.36 -4.34 20.84
CA SER A 27 0.85 -5.38 21.73
C SER A 27 0.42 -6.63 20.96
N LYS A 28 -0.26 -6.47 19.82
CA LYS A 28 -0.75 -7.58 19.00
C LYS A 28 0.38 -8.34 18.30
N LEU A 29 1.39 -7.64 17.79
CA LEU A 29 2.54 -8.28 17.16
C LEU A 29 3.41 -9.02 18.19
N ARG A 30 3.58 -8.46 19.39
CA ARG A 30 4.23 -9.18 20.50
C ARG A 30 3.46 -10.44 20.89
N ALA A 31 2.14 -10.35 21.04
CA ALA A 31 1.31 -11.50 21.35
C ALA A 31 1.32 -12.57 20.24
N SER A 32 1.63 -12.15 19.01
CA SER A 32 1.79 -13.02 17.84
C SER A 32 3.24 -13.53 17.67
N ASN A 33 4.13 -13.26 18.63
CA ASN A 33 5.54 -13.66 18.60
C ASN A 33 6.27 -13.31 17.30
N ILE A 34 5.97 -12.13 16.72
CA ILE A 34 6.65 -11.65 15.51
C ILE A 34 8.11 -11.32 15.85
N ASP A 35 9.04 -12.02 15.19
CA ASP A 35 10.47 -11.75 15.28
C ASP A 35 10.86 -10.62 14.32
N ARG A 36 11.20 -9.46 14.89
CA ARG A 36 11.57 -8.25 14.13
C ARG A 36 12.98 -8.30 13.56
N SER A 37 13.80 -9.26 13.98
CA SER A 37 15.13 -9.45 13.41
C SER A 37 15.08 -10.07 12.01
N LEU A 38 13.93 -10.67 11.64
CA LEU A 38 13.73 -11.27 10.34
C LEU A 38 13.30 -10.21 9.30
N PRO A 39 13.74 -10.36 8.03
CA PRO A 39 13.23 -9.60 6.91
C PRO A 39 11.70 -9.70 6.82
N THR A 40 11.02 -8.57 6.84
CA THR A 40 9.54 -8.54 6.92
C THR A 40 8.93 -7.78 5.74
N LEU A 41 7.99 -8.42 5.03
CA LEU A 41 7.15 -7.75 4.04
C LEU A 41 5.85 -7.25 4.70
N PHE A 42 5.56 -5.97 4.53
CA PHE A 42 4.27 -5.36 4.84
C PHE A 42 3.48 -5.18 3.54
N LEU A 43 2.19 -5.52 3.57
CA LEU A 43 1.27 -5.34 2.45
C LEU A 43 0.10 -4.48 2.90
N SER A 44 -0.14 -3.38 2.19
CA SER A 44 -1.31 -2.53 2.31
C SER A 44 -1.98 -2.44 0.94
N GLU A 45 -3.19 -2.98 0.84
CA GLU A 45 -3.97 -3.00 -0.39
C GLU A 45 -5.27 -2.22 -0.16
N CYS A 46 -5.31 -0.99 -0.68
CA CYS A 46 -6.35 0.01 -0.44
C CYS A 46 -6.62 0.22 1.05
N VAL A 47 -5.59 0.54 1.85
CA VAL A 47 -5.75 0.76 3.31
C VAL A 47 -5.34 2.16 3.75
N LEU A 48 -4.10 2.60 3.46
CA LEU A 48 -3.56 3.84 4.04
C LEU A 48 -4.40 5.07 3.69
N VAL A 49 -4.98 5.12 2.50
CA VAL A 49 -5.87 6.20 2.03
C VAL A 49 -7.08 6.48 2.95
N TYR A 50 -7.49 5.52 3.79
CA TYR A 50 -8.61 5.69 4.74
C TYR A 50 -8.20 6.32 6.07
N ILE A 51 -6.91 6.36 6.35
CA ILE A 51 -6.34 6.95 7.57
C ILE A 51 -5.85 8.36 7.20
N ASP A 52 -5.97 9.31 8.11
CA ASP A 52 -5.39 10.64 7.92
C ASP A 52 -3.85 10.56 7.78
N VAL A 53 -3.26 11.58 7.15
CA VAL A 53 -1.83 11.63 6.83
C VAL A 53 -0.96 11.54 8.09
N GLU A 54 -1.36 12.15 9.20
CA GLU A 54 -0.59 12.08 10.44
C GLU A 54 -0.59 10.65 11.01
N GLY A 55 -1.73 9.95 10.92
CA GLY A 55 -1.86 8.55 11.30
C GLY A 55 -0.99 7.61 10.46
N THR A 56 -0.97 7.79 9.13
CA THR A 56 -0.13 6.97 8.24
C THR A 56 1.36 7.28 8.43
N ASP A 57 1.75 8.54 8.62
CA ASP A 57 3.14 8.94 8.90
C ASP A 57 3.65 8.25 10.17
N LYS A 58 2.87 8.28 11.27
CA LYS A 58 3.20 7.58 12.51
C LYS A 58 3.36 6.07 12.31
N LEU A 59 2.47 5.45 11.53
CA LEU A 59 2.54 4.02 11.22
C LEU A 59 3.81 3.68 10.44
N LEU A 60 4.06 4.38 9.33
CA LEU A 60 5.22 4.16 8.47
C LEU A 60 6.54 4.39 9.23
N LYS A 61 6.58 5.44 10.06
CA LYS A 61 7.75 5.72 10.90
C LYS A 61 7.99 4.60 11.91
N TRP A 62 6.95 4.18 12.63
CA TRP A 62 7.05 3.12 13.62
C TRP A 62 7.47 1.78 12.99
N ILE A 63 6.98 1.44 11.80
CA ILE A 63 7.43 0.25 11.06
C ILE A 63 8.92 0.37 10.74
N SER A 64 9.36 1.48 10.13
CA SER A 64 10.77 1.66 9.75
C SER A 64 11.71 1.58 10.97
N ASP A 65 11.29 2.08 12.13
CA ASP A 65 12.07 2.04 13.37
C ASP A 65 12.11 0.63 13.98
N SER A 66 11.02 -0.12 13.83
CA SER A 66 10.83 -1.41 14.49
C SER A 66 11.39 -2.60 13.70
N PHE A 67 11.46 -2.49 12.37
CA PHE A 67 11.87 -3.56 11.47
C PHE A 67 13.13 -3.13 10.68
N PRO A 68 14.33 -3.57 11.10
CA PRO A 68 15.60 -3.14 10.49
C PRO A 68 15.74 -3.52 9.01
N THR A 69 15.10 -4.62 8.60
CA THR A 69 15.03 -5.08 7.21
C THR A 69 13.57 -5.31 6.85
N ALA A 70 13.02 -4.45 6.00
CA ALA A 70 11.62 -4.48 5.62
C ALA A 70 11.40 -4.02 4.18
N LEU A 71 10.39 -4.62 3.55
CA LEU A 71 9.78 -4.15 2.31
C LEU A 71 8.32 -3.78 2.63
N PHE A 72 7.84 -2.66 2.10
CA PHE A 72 6.44 -2.26 2.19
C PHE A 72 5.88 -2.20 0.78
N LEU A 73 4.79 -2.91 0.52
CA LEU A 73 4.00 -2.82 -0.71
C LEU A 73 2.71 -2.07 -0.40
N ASN A 74 2.46 -0.99 -1.14
CA ASN A 74 1.25 -0.20 -1.03
C ASN A 74 0.55 -0.10 -2.40
N TYR A 75 -0.68 -0.58 -2.46
CA TYR A 75 -1.57 -0.37 -3.60
C TYR A 75 -2.71 0.54 -3.18
N GLU A 76 -2.87 1.70 -3.82
CA GLU A 76 -3.98 2.63 -3.55
C GLU A 76 -4.09 3.68 -4.68
N GLN A 77 -4.88 4.72 -4.46
CA GLN A 77 -5.06 5.79 -5.44
C GLN A 77 -3.82 6.68 -5.63
N ILE A 78 -3.74 7.32 -6.79
CA ILE A 78 -2.75 8.35 -7.15
C ILE A 78 -3.43 9.38 -8.06
N ASN A 79 -2.78 10.53 -8.32
CA ASN A 79 -3.29 11.58 -9.20
C ASN A 79 -4.64 12.17 -8.76
N MET A 80 -4.91 12.17 -7.44
CA MET A 80 -6.22 12.53 -6.88
C MET A 80 -6.57 14.03 -6.92
N THR A 81 -5.72 14.87 -7.51
CA THR A 81 -5.90 16.33 -7.58
C THR A 81 -6.51 16.83 -8.89
N ASP A 82 -6.62 15.97 -9.91
CA ASP A 82 -7.23 16.35 -11.18
C ASP A 82 -8.77 16.22 -11.17
N ALA A 83 -9.42 16.55 -12.28
CA ALA A 83 -10.88 16.50 -12.37
C ALA A 83 -11.46 15.09 -12.14
N PHE A 84 -10.78 14.04 -12.61
CA PHE A 84 -11.24 12.66 -12.40
C PHE A 84 -11.07 12.25 -10.94
N GLY A 85 -9.92 12.56 -10.34
CA GLY A 85 -9.65 12.34 -8.92
C GLY A 85 -10.67 13.04 -8.01
N GLN A 86 -11.06 14.28 -8.33
CA GLN A 86 -12.09 14.98 -7.57
C GLN A 86 -13.47 14.31 -7.69
N VAL A 87 -13.87 13.92 -8.90
CA VAL A 87 -15.12 13.15 -9.11
C VAL A 87 -15.08 11.82 -8.35
N MET A 88 -13.93 11.14 -8.30
CA MET A 88 -13.75 9.91 -7.53
C MET A 88 -13.95 10.14 -6.03
N ILE A 89 -13.34 11.19 -5.46
CA ILE A 89 -13.51 11.56 -4.05
C ILE A 89 -14.97 11.86 -3.74
N GLU A 90 -15.63 12.67 -4.56
CA GLU A 90 -17.04 13.03 -4.38
C GLU A 90 -17.95 11.80 -4.44
N ASN A 91 -17.72 10.91 -5.40
CA ASN A 91 -18.48 9.67 -5.56
C ASN A 91 -18.33 8.70 -4.38
N LEU A 92 -17.15 8.62 -3.77
CA LEU A 92 -16.93 7.79 -2.59
C LEU A 92 -17.54 8.43 -1.35
N LYS A 93 -17.37 9.75 -1.19
CA LYS A 93 -17.96 10.52 -0.09
C LYS A 93 -19.48 10.45 -0.08
N ALA A 94 -20.12 10.46 -1.26
CA ALA A 94 -21.57 10.29 -1.41
C ALA A 94 -22.08 8.92 -0.95
N ARG A 95 -21.18 7.95 -0.74
CA ARG A 95 -21.47 6.59 -0.21
C ARG A 95 -20.93 6.39 1.21
N ASP A 96 -20.77 7.49 1.96
CA ASP A 96 -20.21 7.51 3.32
C ASP A 96 -18.79 6.92 3.43
N CYS A 97 -18.03 6.95 2.32
CA CYS A 97 -16.65 6.47 2.25
C CYS A 97 -15.70 7.65 2.10
N VAL A 98 -15.09 8.08 3.20
CA VAL A 98 -14.18 9.23 3.23
C VAL A 98 -12.73 8.78 3.08
N LEU A 99 -12.02 9.38 2.12
CA LEU A 99 -10.59 9.17 1.88
C LEU A 99 -9.75 10.18 2.68
N SER A 100 -9.61 9.96 3.98
CA SER A 100 -8.90 10.87 4.90
C SER A 100 -7.42 11.11 4.52
N GLY A 101 -6.80 10.14 3.83
CA GLY A 101 -5.42 10.18 3.38
C GLY A 101 -5.23 10.68 1.94
N ALA A 102 -6.29 11.16 1.27
CA ALA A 102 -6.24 11.53 -0.16
C ALA A 102 -5.17 12.57 -0.49
N ALA A 103 -4.81 13.45 0.46
CA ALA A 103 -3.74 14.44 0.27
C ALA A 103 -2.37 13.81 -0.04
N ALA A 104 -2.10 12.60 0.48
CA ALA A 104 -0.86 11.89 0.20
C ALA A 104 -0.90 11.17 -1.18
N CYS A 105 -2.05 11.15 -1.85
CA CYS A 105 -2.30 10.49 -3.13
C CYS A 105 -2.28 11.48 -4.31
N ALA A 106 -1.64 12.64 -4.16
CA ALA A 106 -1.66 13.68 -5.18
C ALA A 106 -0.89 13.30 -6.44
N ASN A 107 0.26 12.63 -6.30
CA ASN A 107 1.12 12.15 -7.38
C ASN A 107 2.16 11.14 -6.86
N VAL A 108 3.02 10.65 -7.75
CA VAL A 108 4.10 9.68 -7.44
C VAL A 108 5.02 10.22 -6.37
N SER A 109 5.41 11.48 -6.46
CA SER A 109 6.31 12.11 -5.49
C SER A 109 5.70 12.14 -4.09
N THR A 110 4.39 12.45 -3.94
CA THR A 110 3.73 12.39 -2.63
C THR A 110 3.58 10.96 -2.11
N GLN A 111 3.38 9.98 -3.00
CA GLN A 111 3.35 8.56 -2.63
C GLN A 111 4.72 8.05 -2.15
N MET A 112 5.83 8.54 -2.70
CA MET A 112 7.16 8.13 -2.23
C MET A 112 7.64 8.92 -1.02
N ASN A 113 7.36 10.22 -0.97
CA ASN A 113 7.79 11.08 0.14
C ASN A 113 7.23 10.63 1.49
N ARG A 114 6.02 10.05 1.56
CA ARG A 114 5.50 9.47 2.81
C ARG A 114 6.36 8.33 3.36
N PHE A 115 7.08 7.60 2.51
CA PHE A 115 7.99 6.56 2.98
C PHE A 115 9.35 7.18 3.33
N LEU A 116 9.92 7.94 2.40
CA LEU A 116 11.26 8.54 2.56
C LEU A 116 11.34 9.46 3.79
N ASN A 117 10.33 10.29 4.02
CA ASN A 117 10.27 11.18 5.18
C ASN A 117 10.08 10.42 6.51
N ASN A 118 9.63 9.17 6.44
CA ASN A 118 9.34 8.32 7.60
C ASN A 118 10.34 7.16 7.74
N GLY A 119 11.59 7.37 7.35
CA GLY A 119 12.72 6.48 7.73
C GLY A 119 12.96 5.28 6.82
N TRP A 120 12.30 5.24 5.65
CA TRP A 120 12.58 4.26 4.60
C TRP A 120 13.76 4.73 3.74
N SER A 121 14.58 3.80 3.25
CA SER A 121 15.84 4.08 2.55
C SER A 121 15.64 4.44 1.08
N GLY A 122 14.62 3.88 0.45
CA GLY A 122 14.36 4.04 -0.97
C GLY A 122 13.09 3.30 -1.38
N GLY A 123 12.81 3.30 -2.68
CA GLY A 123 11.64 2.65 -3.26
C GLY A 123 11.25 3.28 -4.58
N ASP A 124 10.14 2.80 -5.14
CA ASP A 124 9.59 3.32 -6.39
C ASP A 124 8.07 3.17 -6.41
N CYS A 125 7.41 3.83 -7.37
CA CYS A 125 5.97 3.83 -7.51
C CYS A 125 5.56 3.97 -8.97
N LEU A 126 4.75 3.03 -9.43
CA LEU A 126 4.21 2.98 -10.79
C LEU A 126 2.70 3.13 -10.76
N ASP A 127 2.14 3.94 -11.66
CA ASP A 127 0.71 3.88 -11.91
C ASP A 127 0.30 2.52 -12.51
N MET A 128 -0.96 2.14 -12.32
CA MET A 128 -1.43 0.84 -12.79
C MET A 128 -1.53 0.75 -14.32
N SER A 129 -1.54 1.89 -15.04
CA SER A 129 -1.48 1.87 -16.51
C SER A 129 -0.12 1.37 -16.97
N THR A 130 0.95 1.80 -16.30
CA THR A 130 2.32 1.33 -16.51
C THR A 130 2.45 -0.13 -16.11
N VAL A 131 1.96 -0.53 -14.93
CA VAL A 131 1.96 -1.94 -14.50
C VAL A 131 1.23 -2.83 -15.50
N TYR A 132 0.06 -2.42 -15.98
CA TYR A 132 -0.72 -3.15 -16.98
C TYR A 132 0.10 -3.35 -18.27
N LYS A 133 0.79 -2.31 -18.76
CA LYS A 133 1.64 -2.39 -19.97
C LYS A 133 2.88 -3.26 -19.79
N CYS A 134 3.34 -3.47 -18.55
CA CYS A 134 4.47 -4.35 -18.22
C CYS A 134 4.07 -5.83 -18.12
N LEU A 135 2.77 -6.17 -18.13
CA LEU A 135 2.34 -7.56 -18.10
C LEU A 135 2.83 -8.34 -19.33
N PRO A 136 3.11 -9.65 -19.20
CA PRO A 136 3.42 -10.50 -20.34
C PRO A 136 2.33 -10.41 -21.41
N GLN A 137 2.73 -10.27 -22.68
CA GLN A 137 1.77 -10.10 -23.79
C GLN A 137 0.72 -11.22 -23.86
N SER A 138 1.09 -12.45 -23.48
CA SER A 138 0.18 -13.59 -23.39
C SER A 138 -0.91 -13.40 -22.35
N ASP A 139 -0.60 -12.77 -21.22
CA ASP A 139 -1.57 -12.47 -20.17
C ASP A 139 -2.49 -11.34 -20.58
N LEU A 140 -1.97 -10.26 -21.19
CA LEU A 140 -2.79 -9.19 -21.75
C LEU A 140 -3.82 -9.73 -22.74
N GLN A 141 -3.38 -10.54 -23.72
CA GLN A 141 -4.28 -11.16 -24.68
C GLN A 141 -5.28 -12.13 -24.03
N ARG A 142 -4.89 -12.83 -22.97
CA ARG A 142 -5.79 -13.72 -22.24
C ARG A 142 -6.86 -12.93 -21.49
N ILE A 143 -6.49 -11.83 -20.83
CA ILE A 143 -7.40 -10.96 -20.06
C ILE A 143 -8.36 -10.22 -20.99
N GLU A 144 -7.85 -9.56 -22.05
CA GLU A 144 -8.66 -8.79 -23.01
C GLU A 144 -9.65 -9.64 -23.82
N ARG A 145 -9.52 -10.98 -23.80
CA ARG A 145 -10.47 -11.91 -24.42
C ARG A 145 -11.65 -12.28 -23.51
N ILE A 146 -11.59 -11.98 -22.22
CA ILE A 146 -12.66 -12.33 -21.27
C ILE A 146 -13.89 -11.45 -21.51
N GLU A 147 -13.67 -10.14 -21.70
CA GLU A 147 -14.71 -9.16 -21.91
C GLU A 147 -14.29 -8.16 -22.98
N MET A 148 -15.22 -7.81 -23.88
CA MET A 148 -14.98 -6.82 -24.92
C MET A 148 -15.09 -5.42 -24.30
N LEU A 149 -13.96 -4.72 -24.22
CA LEU A 149 -13.90 -3.33 -23.77
C LEU A 149 -13.77 -2.40 -24.98
N ASP A 150 -14.81 -1.61 -25.23
CA ASP A 150 -14.86 -0.60 -26.29
C ASP A 150 -14.25 0.73 -25.86
N GLU A 151 -14.45 1.14 -24.61
CA GLU A 151 -13.93 2.40 -24.04
C GLU A 151 -12.57 2.21 -23.33
N ARG A 152 -11.51 1.98 -24.11
CA ARG A 152 -10.14 1.79 -23.58
C ARG A 152 -9.63 3.01 -22.82
N GLU A 153 -10.04 4.19 -23.22
CA GLU A 153 -9.65 5.46 -22.60
C GLU A 153 -10.13 5.55 -21.15
N LEU A 154 -11.30 4.99 -20.82
CA LEU A 154 -11.80 4.95 -19.44
C LEU A 154 -11.00 4.00 -18.57
N LEU A 155 -10.59 2.85 -19.11
CA LEU A 155 -9.70 1.94 -18.40
C LEU A 155 -8.34 2.61 -18.15
N ASP A 156 -7.75 3.22 -19.17
CA ASP A 156 -6.48 3.94 -19.02
C ASP A 156 -6.59 5.08 -18.00
N GLN A 157 -7.70 5.83 -18.02
CA GLN A 157 -7.96 6.87 -17.03
C GLN A 157 -8.06 6.27 -15.61
N LEU A 158 -8.82 5.19 -15.42
CA LEU A 158 -8.94 4.53 -14.12
C LEU A 158 -7.60 3.99 -13.62
N LEU A 159 -6.85 3.28 -14.47
CA LEU A 159 -5.56 2.71 -14.11
C LEU A 159 -4.50 3.78 -13.81
N SER A 160 -4.58 4.94 -14.46
CA SER A 160 -3.69 6.08 -14.16
C SER A 160 -4.00 6.74 -12.82
N HIS A 161 -5.09 6.37 -12.14
CA HIS A 161 -5.49 6.88 -10.83
C HIS A 161 -5.29 5.88 -9.69
N TYR A 162 -4.63 4.76 -9.97
CA TYR A 162 -4.13 3.84 -8.96
C TYR A 162 -2.64 3.63 -9.16
N CYS A 163 -1.92 3.34 -8.08
CA CYS A 163 -0.50 3.02 -8.14
C CYS A 163 -0.16 1.79 -7.31
N LEU A 164 0.93 1.16 -7.70
CA LEU A 164 1.67 0.20 -6.90
C LEU A 164 2.99 0.86 -6.49
N ALA A 165 3.11 1.17 -5.20
CA ALA A 165 4.30 1.73 -4.59
C ALA A 165 5.00 0.66 -3.73
N TRP A 166 6.33 0.67 -3.72
CA TRP A 166 7.12 -0.12 -2.80
C TRP A 166 8.23 0.70 -2.18
N ALA A 167 8.51 0.45 -0.91
CA ALA A 167 9.58 1.10 -0.18
C ALA A 167 10.37 0.07 0.62
N TYR A 168 11.68 0.26 0.73
CA TYR A 168 12.55 -0.67 1.43
C TYR A 168 13.40 0.03 2.50
N LYS A 169 13.79 -0.77 3.49
CA LYS A 169 14.87 -0.52 4.44
C LYS A 169 15.64 -1.83 4.56
N ASP A 170 16.95 -1.82 4.35
CA ASP A 170 17.72 -3.05 4.18
C ASP A 170 19.02 -3.05 4.99
N ASN A 171 18.92 -3.20 6.31
CA ASN A 171 20.09 -3.17 7.19
C ASN A 171 21.03 -4.36 7.05
N ILE A 172 20.61 -5.45 6.38
CA ILE A 172 21.42 -6.67 6.23
C ILE A 172 21.87 -6.91 4.79
N ASP A 173 21.62 -5.95 3.89
CA ASP A 173 22.07 -5.98 2.49
C ASP A 173 21.54 -7.21 1.73
N LEU A 174 20.24 -7.47 1.79
CA LEU A 174 19.59 -8.50 0.97
C LEU A 174 19.51 -8.14 -0.51
N GLY A 175 19.72 -6.86 -0.84
CA GLY A 175 19.50 -6.32 -2.18
C GLY A 175 18.04 -5.94 -2.43
N LEU A 176 17.32 -5.46 -1.40
CA LEU A 176 15.92 -5.04 -1.56
C LEU A 176 15.77 -3.86 -2.53
N ASP A 177 16.82 -3.08 -2.74
CA ASP A 177 16.91 -2.01 -3.73
C ASP A 177 16.85 -2.52 -5.19
N THR A 178 17.18 -3.79 -5.41
CA THR A 178 17.15 -4.41 -6.75
C THR A 178 15.75 -4.89 -7.16
N ILE A 179 14.79 -4.86 -6.23
CA ILE A 179 13.41 -5.27 -6.52
C ILE A 179 12.77 -4.23 -7.45
N SER A 180 12.44 -4.68 -8.65
CA SER A 180 11.85 -3.88 -9.73
C SER A 180 10.68 -4.65 -10.36
N ILE A 181 9.70 -3.89 -10.86
CA ILE A 181 8.55 -4.41 -11.63
C ILE A 181 8.82 -4.35 -13.15
N SER A 182 9.99 -3.84 -13.55
CA SER A 182 10.51 -3.82 -14.93
C SER A 182 11.86 -4.50 -15.06
#